data_AF-A0A7Y2AMM2-F1
#
_entry.id   AF-A0A7Y2AMM2-F1
#
_cell.length_a   1.000
_cell.length_b   1.000
_cell.length_c   1.000
_cell.angle_alpha   90.00
_cell.angle_beta   90.00
_cell.angle_gamma   90.00
#
_symmetry.space_group_name_H-M   'P 1'
#
loop_
_entity.id
_entity.type
_entity.pdbx_description
1 polymer ?
#
loop_
_entity_poly.entity_id
_entity_poly.type
_entity_poly.pdbx_seq_one_letter_code
_entity_poly.pdbx_strand_id
1 'polypeptide(L)'
;LRSQPPAVDESTLVVGGFISSIDDSVQPYALVLPSHYENTSPRRLDVWLHGRGDTKLEVAFLTERMTKVGPCAPVDTIVLHPFGRHCNAFKFAGETDVFESLGHVRKLLNVDPNRIAIRGFSMGGAGCWHLAAHHPTQWFAANPGAGFVDTIVYQQWTDKMPFALTDARAKTMKLYDVLPWTANLQNTYLIAYSGEIDKQRQAADRVLQEGKKLGFDWDYVIGKGMGHKIDAPSRDIIDTKLAAKSSEPTESPRRSIDFRTYTLRYAQADWLTITGLVQHWSAGHVNARMRDNGTLVLKTDGVTHLRMDFADSQWGDQQEVALDIDGERFYVADAEKEPGLQCDLVREQQWTQWVGDDSTELRKRPGLQGPIDDAFQERFVFVVPSRPAAHGVVQRWMNRELAYAQDRWRRLMRGNVRVVKDVDLTDEQIATNHLVCFGDFVSNRYLNKVAGGLPLQWTRDELKLGDRSFDPATHAAVFCFPNPKNPARYLVVNSGMTFREFSNVSNSRQIAMLPDWAVLKVDDDQDRSIFAGEIAAEGFFDESWQLPTP
;
A
#
# COMPACT_ATOMS: atom_id res chain seq x y z
N LEU A 1 19.21 13.53 22.49
CA LEU A 1 20.26 14.09 21.60
C LEU A 1 21.62 13.67 22.15
N ARG A 2 22.54 13.21 21.29
CA ARG A 2 23.88 12.73 21.70
C ARG A 2 24.70 13.83 22.40
N SER A 3 25.63 13.40 23.25
CA SER A 3 26.49 14.24 24.10
C SER A 3 27.77 14.75 23.44
N GLN A 4 28.00 14.51 22.14
CA GLN A 4 29.14 15.09 21.42
C GLN A 4 28.76 15.44 19.97
N PRO A 5 29.05 16.68 19.51
CA PRO A 5 28.90 17.03 18.11
C PRO A 5 29.91 16.25 17.25
N PRO A 6 29.55 15.85 16.02
CA PRO A 6 30.50 15.21 15.10
C PRO A 6 31.68 16.14 14.77
N ALA A 7 32.78 15.56 14.28
CA ALA A 7 33.84 16.35 13.68
C ALA A 7 33.27 17.21 12.54
N VAL A 8 33.86 18.38 12.31
CA VAL A 8 33.33 19.45 11.45
C VAL A 8 33.02 18.98 10.01
N ASP A 9 33.63 17.90 9.53
CA ASP A 9 33.44 17.36 8.17
C ASP A 9 32.67 16.02 8.10
N GLU A 10 32.09 15.54 9.20
CA GLU A 10 31.35 14.27 9.23
C GLU A 10 29.82 14.46 9.19
N SER A 11 29.12 13.52 8.55
CA SER A 11 27.66 13.46 8.58
C SER A 11 27.12 13.32 10.01
N THR A 12 26.00 13.97 10.30
CA THR A 12 25.33 13.82 11.61
C THR A 12 24.33 12.67 11.57
N LEU A 13 24.49 11.71 12.48
CA LEU A 13 23.57 10.58 12.63
C LEU A 13 22.52 10.88 13.71
N VAL A 14 21.25 10.87 13.33
CA VAL A 14 20.11 11.11 14.21
C VAL A 14 19.18 9.91 14.17
N VAL A 15 18.66 9.51 15.33
CA VAL A 15 17.56 8.55 15.41
C VAL A 15 16.35 9.25 16.01
N GLY A 16 15.18 8.88 15.52
CA GLY A 16 13.89 9.42 15.96
C GLY A 16 12.82 8.36 15.93
N GLY A 17 11.60 8.78 16.26
CA GLY A 17 10.41 7.95 16.11
C GLY A 17 9.18 8.83 15.93
N PHE A 18 8.12 8.23 15.41
CA PHE A 18 6.80 8.83 15.27
C PHE A 18 5.75 7.91 15.91
N ILE A 19 4.59 8.46 16.24
CA ILE A 19 3.44 7.67 16.65
C ILE A 19 2.66 7.32 15.39
N SER A 20 2.55 6.04 15.07
CA SER A 20 1.82 5.60 13.89
C SER A 20 0.31 5.78 14.08
N SER A 21 -0.35 6.31 13.06
CA SER A 21 -1.80 6.55 13.05
C SER A 21 -2.63 5.26 13.03
N ILE A 22 -2.03 4.13 12.61
CA ILE A 22 -2.68 2.82 12.52
C ILE A 22 -3.06 2.29 13.90
N ASP A 23 -2.07 2.21 14.80
CA ASP A 23 -2.14 1.44 16.04
C ASP A 23 -1.58 2.17 17.27
N ASP A 24 -1.29 3.47 17.15
CA ASP A 24 -0.72 4.32 18.21
C ASP A 24 0.65 3.84 18.74
N SER A 25 1.32 2.95 18.01
CA SER A 25 2.65 2.47 18.37
C SER A 25 3.74 3.47 17.97
N VAL A 26 4.82 3.52 18.76
CA VAL A 26 6.01 4.32 18.42
C VAL A 26 6.88 3.53 17.46
N GLN A 27 7.04 4.04 16.23
CA GLN A 27 7.87 3.41 15.20
C GLN A 27 9.16 4.21 14.98
N PRO A 28 10.33 3.55 14.96
CA PRO A 28 11.60 4.24 14.82
C PRO A 28 11.96 4.57 13.38
N TYR A 29 12.77 5.60 13.19
CA TYR A 29 13.48 5.89 11.95
C TYR A 29 14.85 6.48 12.27
N ALA A 30 15.70 6.62 11.26
CA ALA A 30 16.96 7.32 11.40
C ALA A 30 17.24 8.25 10.23
N LEU A 31 18.10 9.24 10.46
CA LEU A 31 18.54 10.23 9.51
C LEU A 31 20.07 10.27 9.45
N VAL A 32 20.59 10.40 8.24
CA VAL A 32 21.93 10.90 7.98
C VAL A 32 21.76 12.32 7.45
N LEU A 33 22.23 13.31 8.21
CA LEU A 33 22.29 14.69 7.75
C LEU A 33 23.68 14.93 7.14
N PRO A 34 23.76 15.64 6.00
CA PRO A 34 25.05 15.95 5.39
C PRO A 34 25.94 16.78 6.33
N SER A 35 27.25 16.78 6.09
CA SER A 35 28.15 17.66 6.83
C SER A 35 27.73 19.12 6.64
N HIS A 36 27.90 19.95 7.67
CA HIS A 36 27.49 21.36 7.67
C HIS A 36 25.99 21.58 7.38
N TYR A 37 25.12 20.61 7.67
CA TYR A 37 23.69 20.75 7.44
C TYR A 37 23.07 21.86 8.30
N GLU A 38 22.51 22.86 7.62
CA GLU A 38 21.65 23.89 8.22
C GLU A 38 20.22 23.73 7.71
N ASN A 39 19.25 23.87 8.60
CA ASN A 39 17.83 23.74 8.28
C ASN A 39 17.24 25.06 7.75
N THR A 40 17.93 25.71 6.81
CA THR A 40 17.60 27.05 6.30
C THR A 40 17.12 27.04 4.85
N SER A 41 17.45 26.00 4.07
CA SER A 41 17.07 25.86 2.67
C SER A 41 16.51 24.45 2.37
N PRO A 42 15.62 24.31 1.36
CA PRO A 42 15.12 23.01 0.93
C PRO A 42 16.26 22.09 0.50
N ARG A 43 16.26 20.85 0.99
CA ARG A 43 17.26 19.83 0.65
C ARG A 43 16.63 18.59 0.03
N ARG A 44 17.38 17.97 -0.88
CA ARG A 44 17.09 16.62 -1.38
C ARG A 44 17.06 15.62 -0.23
N LEU A 45 16.15 14.66 -0.32
CA LEU A 45 16.05 13.53 0.60
C LEU A 45 16.05 12.20 -0.17
N ASP A 46 16.92 11.28 0.23
CA ASP A 46 16.93 9.90 -0.24
C ASP A 46 16.34 8.99 0.85
N VAL A 47 15.21 8.33 0.57
CA VAL A 47 14.69 7.25 1.40
C VAL A 47 15.49 5.99 1.09
N TRP A 48 16.18 5.43 2.09
CA TRP A 48 16.91 4.17 1.96
C TRP A 48 16.22 3.04 2.73
N LEU A 49 15.62 2.13 1.98
CA LEU A 49 14.97 0.92 2.47
C LEU A 49 16.00 -0.17 2.77
N HIS A 50 15.98 -0.71 3.99
CA HIS A 50 16.96 -1.69 4.44
C HIS A 50 16.66 -3.12 3.95
N GLY A 51 17.69 -3.97 3.93
CA GLY A 51 17.57 -5.40 3.65
C GLY A 51 16.93 -6.18 4.81
N ARG A 52 16.58 -7.45 4.55
CA ARG A 52 16.01 -8.34 5.57
C ARG A 52 17.02 -8.57 6.71
N GLY A 53 16.54 -8.57 7.94
CA GLY A 53 17.35 -8.90 9.10
C GLY A 53 16.47 -9.37 10.24
N ASP A 54 16.27 -10.68 10.36
CA ASP A 54 15.30 -11.27 11.29
C ASP A 54 15.59 -10.94 12.77
N THR A 55 16.84 -10.58 13.10
CA THR A 55 17.26 -10.14 14.43
C THR A 55 17.39 -8.61 14.58
N LYS A 56 17.21 -7.85 13.50
CA LYS A 56 17.29 -6.38 13.48
C LYS A 56 16.00 -5.73 13.99
N LEU A 57 15.65 -6.01 15.25
CA LEU A 57 14.54 -5.37 15.95
C LEU A 57 14.85 -3.89 16.26
N GLU A 58 13.89 -3.17 16.83
CA GLU A 58 13.91 -1.71 17.02
C GLU A 58 15.20 -1.23 17.70
N VAL A 59 15.61 -1.84 18.82
CA VAL A 59 16.82 -1.45 19.56
C VAL A 59 18.09 -1.71 18.74
N ALA A 60 18.15 -2.84 18.02
CA ALA A 60 19.28 -3.18 17.16
C ALA A 60 19.36 -2.21 15.96
N PHE A 61 18.21 -1.88 15.36
CA PHE A 61 18.10 -0.87 14.30
C PHE A 61 18.60 0.49 14.79
N LEU A 62 18.09 0.99 15.92
CA LEU A 62 18.50 2.27 16.49
C LEU A 62 19.99 2.30 16.81
N THR A 63 20.52 1.26 17.46
CA THR A 63 21.95 1.15 17.80
C THR A 63 22.82 1.18 16.54
N GLU A 64 22.42 0.45 15.51
CA GLU A 64 23.13 0.44 14.22
C GLU A 64 23.10 1.83 13.58
N ARG A 65 21.93 2.48 13.50
CA ARG A 65 21.77 3.77 12.85
C ARG A 65 22.37 4.95 13.62
N MET A 66 22.53 4.81 14.93
CA MET A 66 23.33 5.74 15.73
C MET A 66 24.81 5.65 15.35
N THR A 67 25.32 4.48 14.97
CA THR A 67 26.77 4.27 14.81
C THR A 67 27.24 4.12 13.36
N LYS A 68 26.32 3.93 12.41
CA LYS A 68 26.64 3.69 11.01
C LYS A 68 25.81 4.59 10.10
N VAL A 69 26.51 5.30 9.22
CA VAL A 69 25.94 6.07 8.11
C VAL A 69 25.04 5.18 7.24
N GLY A 70 25.51 3.97 6.90
CA GLY A 70 24.79 3.08 6.00
C GLY A 70 25.43 3.01 4.62
N PRO A 71 24.69 2.52 3.61
CA PRO A 71 25.25 2.18 2.31
C PRO A 71 25.48 3.39 1.38
N CYS A 72 24.75 4.48 1.58
CA CYS A 72 24.90 5.73 0.84
C CYS A 72 24.77 6.94 1.77
N ALA A 73 25.50 8.01 1.46
CA ALA A 73 25.34 9.35 2.00
C ALA A 73 25.78 10.34 0.93
N PRO A 74 24.93 10.59 -0.08
CA PRO A 74 25.27 11.51 -1.15
C PRO A 74 25.56 12.91 -0.61
N VAL A 75 26.37 13.67 -1.34
CA VAL A 75 26.71 15.05 -0.97
C VAL A 75 25.43 15.89 -0.87
N ASP A 76 25.36 16.74 0.15
CA ASP A 76 24.27 17.71 0.36
C ASP A 76 22.85 17.09 0.34
N THR A 77 22.73 15.85 0.82
CA THR A 77 21.49 15.06 0.76
C THR A 77 21.15 14.50 2.15
N ILE A 78 19.90 14.64 2.57
CA ILE A 78 19.37 13.96 3.75
C ILE A 78 19.10 12.49 3.39
N VAL A 79 19.53 11.54 4.20
CA VAL A 79 19.14 10.12 4.02
C VAL A 79 18.18 9.70 5.12
N LEU A 80 16.97 9.28 4.76
CA LEU A 80 15.99 8.71 5.68
C LEU A 80 16.05 7.18 5.65
N HIS A 81 16.27 6.58 6.81
CA HIS A 81 16.13 5.14 7.04
C HIS A 81 14.85 4.86 7.81
N PRO A 82 13.76 4.46 7.15
CA PRO A 82 12.58 3.96 7.86
C PRO A 82 12.86 2.57 8.44
N PHE A 83 12.30 2.27 9.62
CA PHE A 83 12.24 0.90 10.13
C PHE A 83 11.19 0.05 9.40
N GLY A 84 10.11 0.69 8.92
CA GLY A 84 9.13 0.08 8.02
C GLY A 84 8.54 -1.23 8.53
N ARG A 85 8.19 -1.32 9.82
CA ARG A 85 7.65 -2.53 10.45
C ARG A 85 8.53 -3.78 10.27
N HIS A 86 9.85 -3.61 10.42
CA HIS A 86 10.85 -4.69 10.46
C HIS A 86 11.03 -5.47 9.15
N CYS A 87 10.38 -6.62 8.98
CA CYS A 87 10.69 -7.58 7.92
C CYS A 87 9.46 -7.93 7.06
N ASN A 88 8.77 -6.91 6.55
CA ASN A 88 7.61 -7.07 5.67
C ASN A 88 7.79 -6.53 4.24
N ALA A 89 9.05 -6.27 3.85
CA ALA A 89 9.38 -5.68 2.54
C ALA A 89 8.64 -4.37 2.24
N PHE A 90 8.32 -3.59 3.28
CA PHE A 90 7.65 -2.29 3.17
C PHE A 90 6.28 -2.40 2.50
N LYS A 91 5.56 -3.49 2.80
CA LYS A 91 4.16 -3.73 2.41
C LYS A 91 3.23 -3.41 3.59
N PHE A 92 1.94 -3.25 3.31
CA PHE A 92 0.91 -3.01 4.33
C PHE A 92 1.30 -1.86 5.29
N ALA A 93 1.21 -2.07 6.61
CA ALA A 93 1.67 -1.09 7.60
C ALA A 93 3.15 -0.67 7.44
N GLY A 94 4.00 -1.52 6.84
CA GLY A 94 5.39 -1.16 6.55
C GLY A 94 5.51 -0.10 5.46
N GLU A 95 4.58 -0.09 4.51
CA GLU A 95 4.44 0.99 3.52
C GLU A 95 3.99 2.28 4.22
N THR A 96 2.93 2.20 5.03
CA THR A 96 2.41 3.36 5.78
C THR A 96 3.52 3.99 6.63
N ASP A 97 4.34 3.19 7.32
CA ASP A 97 5.48 3.67 8.10
C ASP A 97 6.54 4.44 7.28
N VAL A 98 6.77 4.05 6.02
CA VAL A 98 7.69 4.80 5.13
C VAL A 98 7.15 6.21 4.95
N PHE A 99 5.87 6.36 4.62
CA PHE A 99 5.26 7.66 4.40
C PHE A 99 5.05 8.45 5.69
N GLU A 100 4.70 7.80 6.81
CA GLU A 100 4.58 8.46 8.12
C GLU A 100 5.94 8.98 8.60
N SER A 101 7.01 8.21 8.42
CA SER A 101 8.37 8.68 8.76
C SER A 101 8.81 9.83 7.86
N LEU A 102 8.55 9.76 6.55
CA LEU A 102 8.83 10.84 5.60
C LEU A 102 8.04 12.10 5.95
N GLY A 103 6.74 11.97 6.21
CA GLY A 103 5.88 13.07 6.61
C GLY A 103 6.29 13.69 7.95
N HIS A 104 6.70 12.88 8.93
CA HIS A 104 7.24 13.37 10.19
C HIS A 104 8.55 14.15 9.99
N VAL A 105 9.45 13.65 9.14
CA VAL A 105 10.72 14.33 8.81
C VAL A 105 10.47 15.66 8.09
N ARG A 106 9.53 15.71 7.14
CA ARG A 106 9.15 16.94 6.42
C ARG A 106 8.58 18.03 7.33
N LYS A 107 8.02 17.67 8.50
CA LYS A 107 7.59 18.65 9.51
C LYS A 107 8.75 19.23 10.32
N LEU A 108 9.88 18.52 10.38
CA LEU A 108 11.05 18.90 11.18
C LEU A 108 12.14 19.57 10.35
N LEU A 109 12.31 19.12 9.11
CA LEU A 109 13.40 19.50 8.20
C LEU A 109 12.84 20.11 6.92
N ASN A 110 13.57 21.09 6.36
CA ASN A 110 13.27 21.71 5.08
C ASN A 110 13.66 20.76 3.95
N VAL A 111 12.79 19.79 3.68
CA VAL A 111 12.93 18.82 2.58
C VAL A 111 12.26 19.41 1.33
N ASP A 112 12.98 19.40 0.22
CA ASP A 112 12.40 19.76 -1.08
C ASP A 112 11.43 18.65 -1.52
N PRO A 113 10.12 18.93 -1.63
CA PRO A 113 9.12 17.93 -1.99
C PRO A 113 9.33 17.36 -3.39
N ASN A 114 10.01 18.09 -4.28
CA ASN A 114 10.31 17.65 -5.64
C ASN A 114 11.63 16.88 -5.74
N ARG A 115 12.37 16.73 -4.64
CA ARG A 115 13.69 16.05 -4.61
C ARG A 115 13.70 14.94 -3.57
N ILE A 116 12.68 14.09 -3.61
CA ILE A 116 12.60 12.86 -2.83
C ILE A 116 12.90 11.66 -3.74
N ALA A 117 14.00 10.95 -3.47
CA ALA A 117 14.31 9.68 -4.13
C ALA A 117 14.01 8.50 -3.22
N ILE A 118 13.68 7.35 -3.82
CA ILE A 118 13.56 6.08 -3.10
C ILE A 118 14.63 5.10 -3.55
N ARG A 119 15.29 4.44 -2.60
CA ARG A 119 16.42 3.55 -2.84
C ARG A 119 16.32 2.34 -1.92
N GLY A 120 16.91 1.23 -2.33
CA GLY A 120 17.01 0.07 -1.43
C GLY A 120 17.72 -1.12 -2.05
N PHE A 121 18.13 -2.06 -1.19
CA PHE A 121 18.83 -3.28 -1.60
C PHE A 121 18.20 -4.54 -1.00
N SER A 122 18.15 -5.65 -1.73
CA SER A 122 17.55 -6.91 -1.28
C SER A 122 16.06 -6.77 -0.96
N MET A 123 15.63 -7.05 0.27
CA MET A 123 14.27 -6.72 0.74
C MET A 123 13.91 -5.24 0.52
N GLY A 124 14.86 -4.32 0.75
CA GLY A 124 14.65 -2.90 0.48
C GLY A 124 14.60 -2.58 -1.01
N GLY A 125 15.25 -3.38 -1.84
CA GLY A 125 15.14 -3.30 -3.30
C GLY A 125 13.74 -3.71 -3.77
N ALA A 126 13.15 -4.72 -3.13
CA ALA A 126 11.77 -5.14 -3.39
C ALA A 126 10.77 -4.04 -2.97
N GLY A 127 10.96 -3.44 -1.79
CA GLY A 127 10.19 -2.28 -1.36
C GLY A 127 10.36 -1.08 -2.28
N CYS A 128 11.56 -0.86 -2.84
CA CYS A 128 11.82 0.24 -3.77
C CYS A 128 11.10 0.00 -5.12
N TRP A 129 11.12 -1.22 -5.65
CA TRP A 129 10.32 -1.58 -6.83
C TRP A 129 8.83 -1.38 -6.58
N HIS A 130 8.34 -1.90 -5.45
CA HIS A 130 6.95 -1.77 -5.01
C HIS A 130 6.50 -0.31 -4.97
N LEU A 131 7.18 0.52 -4.17
CA LEU A 131 6.76 1.90 -3.97
C LEU A 131 6.98 2.79 -5.20
N ALA A 132 7.98 2.50 -6.05
CA ALA A 132 8.16 3.23 -7.31
C ALA A 132 7.06 2.91 -8.33
N ALA A 133 6.61 1.65 -8.42
CA ALA A 133 5.59 1.26 -9.39
C ALA A 133 4.16 1.68 -8.97
N HIS A 134 3.89 1.65 -7.66
CA HIS A 134 2.56 1.95 -7.11
C HIS A 134 2.37 3.42 -6.72
N HIS A 135 3.46 4.19 -6.53
CA HIS A 135 3.43 5.64 -6.27
C HIS A 135 4.32 6.42 -7.28
N PRO A 136 4.04 6.31 -8.60
CA PRO A 136 5.02 6.59 -9.67
C PRO A 136 5.37 8.06 -9.92
N THR A 137 4.81 8.99 -9.15
CA THR A 137 5.08 10.44 -9.27
C THR A 137 5.56 11.06 -7.96
N GLN A 138 5.53 10.31 -6.87
CA GLN A 138 6.00 10.78 -5.55
C GLN A 138 7.53 10.85 -5.47
N TRP A 139 8.21 10.17 -6.40
CA TRP A 139 9.66 10.06 -6.43
C TRP A 139 10.19 10.79 -7.65
N PHE A 140 11.18 11.67 -7.48
CA PHE A 140 11.89 12.19 -8.65
C PHE A 140 12.77 11.09 -9.28
N ALA A 141 13.24 10.14 -8.45
CA ALA A 141 14.03 9.00 -8.90
C ALA A 141 13.86 7.77 -7.98
N ALA A 142 14.04 6.58 -8.57
CA ALA A 142 14.02 5.31 -7.87
C ALA A 142 15.28 4.48 -8.19
N ASN A 143 15.89 3.89 -7.16
CA ASN A 143 17.07 3.02 -7.29
C ASN A 143 16.86 1.67 -6.57
N PRO A 144 16.12 0.73 -7.19
CA PRO A 144 15.94 -0.61 -6.66
C PRO A 144 17.16 -1.49 -6.98
N GLY A 145 17.73 -2.12 -5.95
CA GLY A 145 18.87 -3.01 -6.06
C GLY A 145 18.55 -4.44 -5.64
N ALA A 146 18.73 -5.40 -6.55
CA ALA A 146 18.67 -6.84 -6.29
C ALA A 146 17.52 -7.26 -5.33
N GLY A 147 16.29 -6.82 -5.61
CA GLY A 147 15.10 -7.17 -4.82
C GLY A 147 14.02 -7.79 -5.69
N PHE A 148 13.20 -8.67 -5.12
CA PHE A 148 12.14 -9.37 -5.86
C PHE A 148 11.06 -8.41 -6.38
N VAL A 149 10.41 -8.81 -7.48
CA VAL A 149 9.36 -8.04 -8.18
C VAL A 149 8.06 -8.82 -8.36
N ASP A 150 8.07 -10.11 -8.03
CA ASP A 150 6.90 -10.96 -8.09
C ASP A 150 7.03 -12.13 -7.10
N THR A 151 5.91 -12.75 -6.77
CA THR A 151 5.86 -13.78 -5.74
C THR A 151 6.20 -15.17 -6.30
N ILE A 152 5.56 -15.57 -7.40
CA ILE A 152 5.61 -16.95 -7.92
C ILE A 152 7.01 -17.30 -8.44
N VAL A 153 7.63 -16.45 -9.26
CA VAL A 153 8.91 -16.78 -9.88
C VAL A 153 10.04 -16.66 -8.87
N TYR A 154 10.02 -15.61 -8.03
CA TYR A 154 10.99 -15.49 -6.95
C TYR A 154 10.96 -16.69 -5.99
N GLN A 155 9.77 -17.22 -5.69
CA GLN A 155 9.61 -18.41 -4.85
C GLN A 155 9.79 -19.74 -5.58
N GLN A 156 9.99 -19.73 -6.90
CA GLN A 156 10.11 -20.92 -7.74
C GLN A 156 8.91 -21.87 -7.62
N TRP A 157 7.70 -21.31 -7.53
CA TRP A 157 6.46 -22.08 -7.44
C TRP A 157 5.84 -22.42 -8.80
N THR A 158 6.63 -22.36 -9.88
CA THR A 158 6.15 -22.61 -11.24
C THR A 158 5.71 -24.06 -11.46
N ASP A 159 6.36 -25.01 -10.80
CA ASP A 159 6.12 -26.44 -11.01
C ASP A 159 5.10 -27.01 -10.00
N LYS A 160 5.12 -26.50 -8.76
CA LYS A 160 4.21 -26.92 -7.69
C LYS A 160 3.93 -25.77 -6.74
N MET A 161 2.68 -25.35 -6.71
CA MET A 161 2.21 -24.36 -5.74
C MET A 161 2.02 -25.00 -4.35
N PRO A 162 2.32 -24.26 -3.27
CA PRO A 162 2.11 -24.73 -1.88
C PRO A 162 0.63 -24.75 -1.47
N PHE A 163 -0.23 -24.08 -2.24
CA PHE A 163 -1.69 -24.03 -2.09
C PHE A 163 -2.33 -23.85 -3.47
N ALA A 164 -3.64 -24.12 -3.60
CA ALA A 164 -4.33 -23.94 -4.87
C ALA A 164 -4.27 -22.48 -5.35
N LEU A 165 -3.89 -22.23 -6.61
CA LEU A 165 -3.94 -20.90 -7.20
C LEU A 165 -5.33 -20.66 -7.78
N THR A 166 -6.24 -20.13 -6.96
CA THR A 166 -7.57 -19.71 -7.42
C THR A 166 -7.49 -18.37 -8.15
N ASP A 167 -8.54 -18.05 -8.89
CA ASP A 167 -8.67 -16.77 -9.60
C ASP A 167 -8.59 -15.58 -8.63
N ALA A 168 -9.17 -15.72 -7.43
CA ALA A 168 -9.09 -14.73 -6.37
C ALA A 168 -7.63 -14.49 -5.90
N ARG A 169 -6.88 -15.56 -5.65
CA ARG A 169 -5.47 -15.47 -5.20
C ARG A 169 -4.55 -14.94 -6.28
N ALA A 170 -4.77 -15.30 -7.54
CA ALA A 170 -4.03 -14.71 -8.66
C ALA A 170 -4.28 -13.20 -8.77
N LYS A 171 -5.52 -12.75 -8.54
CA LYS A 171 -5.90 -11.34 -8.52
C LYS A 171 -5.23 -10.57 -7.37
N THR A 172 -5.28 -11.09 -6.14
CA THR A 172 -4.71 -10.38 -4.97
C THR A 172 -3.18 -10.24 -5.01
N MET A 173 -2.45 -11.08 -5.74
CA MET A 173 -0.99 -10.90 -5.95
C MET A 173 -0.67 -9.57 -6.64
N LYS A 174 -1.57 -9.04 -7.49
CA LYS A 174 -1.42 -7.74 -8.14
C LYS A 174 -1.38 -6.57 -7.15
N LEU A 175 -1.70 -6.79 -5.87
CA LEU A 175 -1.54 -5.77 -4.84
C LEU A 175 -0.07 -5.38 -4.61
N TYR A 176 0.88 -6.28 -4.86
CA TYR A 176 2.30 -6.04 -4.59
C TYR A 176 3.27 -6.53 -5.66
N ASP A 177 2.87 -7.51 -6.49
CA ASP A 177 3.71 -7.93 -7.61
C ASP A 177 3.81 -6.76 -8.61
N VAL A 178 5.03 -6.42 -8.99
CA VAL A 178 5.40 -5.19 -9.71
C VAL A 178 5.21 -5.34 -11.22
N LEU A 179 5.37 -6.54 -11.77
CA LEU A 179 5.31 -6.73 -13.23
C LEU A 179 4.02 -6.20 -13.88
N PRO A 180 2.81 -6.41 -13.33
CA PRO A 180 1.58 -5.82 -13.85
C PRO A 180 1.59 -4.29 -13.90
N TRP A 181 2.41 -3.63 -13.07
CA TRP A 181 2.50 -2.18 -12.88
C TRP A 181 3.71 -1.55 -13.59
N THR A 182 4.48 -2.34 -14.37
CA THR A 182 5.75 -1.88 -14.98
C THR A 182 5.60 -0.57 -15.75
N ALA A 183 4.48 -0.35 -16.44
CA ALA A 183 4.21 0.87 -17.19
C ALA A 183 4.30 2.13 -16.33
N ASN A 184 3.91 2.07 -15.05
CA ASN A 184 3.91 3.23 -14.16
C ASN A 184 5.32 3.74 -13.87
N LEU A 185 6.34 2.88 -13.94
CA LEU A 185 7.74 3.27 -13.70
C LEU A 185 8.27 4.31 -14.70
N GLN A 186 7.59 4.52 -15.83
CA GLN A 186 7.94 5.59 -16.78
C GLN A 186 7.79 7.00 -16.17
N ASN A 187 6.97 7.17 -15.14
CA ASN A 187 6.73 8.47 -14.52
C ASN A 187 7.80 8.83 -13.46
N THR A 188 8.70 7.90 -13.11
CA THR A 188 9.82 8.09 -12.18
C THR A 188 11.15 7.85 -12.91
N TYR A 189 12.20 8.63 -12.60
CA TYR A 189 13.53 8.34 -13.15
C TYR A 189 14.14 7.08 -12.50
N LEU A 190 14.09 5.95 -13.21
CA LEU A 190 14.53 4.65 -12.71
C LEU A 190 15.99 4.35 -13.04
N ILE A 191 16.76 3.98 -12.02
CA ILE A 191 18.11 3.41 -12.14
C ILE A 191 18.13 2.05 -11.44
N ALA A 192 17.98 0.96 -12.17
CA ALA A 192 18.08 -0.37 -11.58
C ALA A 192 19.53 -0.73 -11.22
N TYR A 193 19.73 -1.54 -10.18
CA TYR A 193 21.03 -2.11 -9.83
C TYR A 193 20.97 -3.63 -9.66
N SER A 194 21.99 -4.34 -10.14
CA SER A 194 22.24 -5.74 -9.79
C SER A 194 23.72 -6.07 -9.81
N GLY A 195 24.13 -7.02 -8.96
CA GLY A 195 25.41 -7.69 -9.13
C GLY A 195 25.35 -8.64 -10.33
N GLU A 196 26.40 -8.69 -11.14
CA GLU A 196 26.43 -9.48 -12.38
C GLU A 196 26.09 -10.96 -12.17
N ILE A 197 26.55 -11.54 -11.06
CA ILE A 197 26.38 -12.97 -10.71
C ILE A 197 25.36 -13.19 -9.58
N ASP A 198 24.62 -12.15 -9.19
CA ASP A 198 23.54 -12.27 -8.21
C ASP A 198 22.33 -12.98 -8.83
N LYS A 199 21.79 -13.99 -8.14
CA LYS A 199 20.56 -14.68 -8.59
C LYS A 199 19.35 -13.74 -8.61
N GLN A 200 19.32 -12.73 -7.75
CA GLN A 200 18.22 -11.76 -7.68
C GLN A 200 18.25 -10.73 -8.82
N ARG A 201 19.30 -10.75 -9.66
CA ARG A 201 19.35 -10.01 -10.93
C ARG A 201 18.12 -10.28 -11.81
N GLN A 202 17.57 -11.49 -11.73
CA GLN A 202 16.37 -11.91 -12.44
C GLN A 202 15.22 -10.90 -12.32
N ALA A 203 15.08 -10.25 -11.16
CA ALA A 203 13.99 -9.31 -10.93
C ALA A 203 14.09 -8.06 -11.81
N ALA A 204 15.26 -7.40 -11.82
CA ALA A 204 15.50 -6.24 -12.69
C ALA A 204 15.45 -6.65 -14.16
N ASP A 205 16.03 -7.79 -14.55
CA ASP A 205 15.98 -8.29 -15.92
C ASP A 205 14.52 -8.45 -16.42
N ARG A 206 13.62 -8.97 -15.57
CA ARG A 206 12.19 -9.12 -15.90
C ARG A 206 11.46 -7.79 -16.06
N VAL A 207 11.68 -6.84 -15.14
CA VAL A 207 11.05 -5.51 -15.22
C VAL A 207 11.53 -4.77 -16.47
N LEU A 208 12.84 -4.78 -16.75
CA LEU A 208 13.40 -4.13 -17.93
C LEU A 208 12.95 -4.80 -19.23
N GLN A 209 12.80 -6.13 -19.23
CA GLN A 209 12.23 -6.85 -20.39
C GLN A 209 10.77 -6.44 -20.64
N GLU A 210 9.97 -6.28 -19.59
CA GLU A 210 8.60 -5.81 -19.70
C GLU A 210 8.54 -4.34 -20.16
N GLY A 211 9.42 -3.48 -19.62
CA GLY A 211 9.60 -2.11 -20.10
C GLY A 211 9.90 -2.01 -21.58
N LYS A 212 10.80 -2.85 -22.09
CA LYS A 212 11.14 -2.90 -23.52
C LYS A 212 9.94 -3.26 -24.40
N LYS A 213 9.05 -4.14 -23.95
CA LYS A 213 7.80 -4.44 -24.68
C LYS A 213 6.86 -3.25 -24.73
N LEU A 214 6.91 -2.39 -23.70
CA LEU A 214 6.14 -1.15 -23.60
C LEU A 214 6.84 0.05 -24.27
N GLY A 215 8.06 -0.13 -24.81
CA GLY A 215 8.82 0.93 -25.49
C GLY A 215 9.72 1.77 -24.59
N PHE A 216 9.98 1.33 -23.35
CA PHE A 216 10.86 2.01 -22.41
C PHE A 216 12.22 1.32 -22.28
N ASP A 217 13.27 2.12 -22.10
CA ASP A 217 14.60 1.66 -21.73
C ASP A 217 15.08 2.48 -20.54
N TRP A 218 15.52 1.81 -19.49
CA TRP A 218 15.92 2.46 -18.23
C TRP A 218 17.38 2.16 -17.93
N ASP A 219 18.00 3.05 -17.16
CA ASP A 219 19.36 2.84 -16.70
C ASP A 219 19.46 1.57 -15.85
N TYR A 220 20.46 0.74 -16.16
CA TYR A 220 20.73 -0.48 -15.43
C TYR A 220 22.22 -0.62 -15.14
N VAL A 221 22.58 -0.41 -13.89
CA VAL A 221 23.95 -0.52 -13.41
C VAL A 221 24.22 -1.95 -12.99
N ILE A 222 25.21 -2.58 -13.64
CA ILE A 222 25.66 -3.94 -13.34
C ILE A 222 27.03 -3.88 -12.66
N GLY A 223 27.10 -4.37 -11.41
CA GLY A 223 28.37 -4.56 -10.73
C GLY A 223 29.12 -5.76 -11.30
N LYS A 224 30.22 -5.52 -12.01
CA LYS A 224 31.01 -6.58 -12.67
C LYS A 224 31.57 -7.58 -11.67
N GLY A 225 31.34 -8.87 -11.89
CA GLY A 225 31.71 -9.98 -11.01
C GLY A 225 31.03 -9.96 -9.64
N MET A 226 30.05 -9.08 -9.45
CA MET A 226 29.48 -8.81 -8.14
C MET A 226 28.33 -9.74 -7.79
N GLY A 227 28.31 -10.24 -6.55
CA GLY A 227 27.20 -11.02 -5.99
C GLY A 227 26.16 -10.12 -5.30
N HIS A 228 25.56 -10.61 -4.20
CA HIS A 228 24.50 -9.93 -3.47
C HIS A 228 25.00 -8.78 -2.57
N LYS A 229 25.61 -7.76 -3.18
CA LYS A 229 26.03 -6.50 -2.54
C LYS A 229 26.21 -5.40 -3.60
N ILE A 230 26.22 -4.14 -3.17
CA ILE A 230 26.58 -3.00 -4.03
C ILE A 230 28.08 -2.69 -3.87
N ASP A 231 28.82 -2.60 -4.98
CA ASP A 231 30.22 -2.20 -4.97
C ASP A 231 30.40 -0.68 -5.04
N ALA A 232 31.62 -0.19 -4.76
CA ALA A 232 31.91 1.24 -4.79
C ALA A 232 31.71 1.86 -6.20
N PRO A 233 32.23 1.28 -7.30
CA PRO A 233 32.06 1.87 -8.62
C PRO A 233 30.59 2.01 -9.04
N SER A 234 29.75 1.01 -8.75
CA SER A 234 28.33 1.09 -9.07
C SER A 234 27.62 2.15 -8.23
N ARG A 235 27.97 2.30 -6.95
CA ARG A 235 27.44 3.38 -6.10
C ARG A 235 27.78 4.75 -6.67
N ASP A 236 29.03 4.96 -7.08
CA ASP A 236 29.47 6.25 -7.63
C ASP A 236 28.72 6.60 -8.92
N ILE A 237 28.49 5.61 -9.80
CA ILE A 237 27.67 5.79 -11.02
C ILE A 237 26.23 6.17 -10.67
N ILE A 238 25.61 5.46 -9.74
CA ILE A 238 24.23 5.72 -9.31
C ILE A 238 24.12 7.11 -8.69
N ASP A 239 25.00 7.46 -7.75
CA ASP A 239 24.97 8.74 -7.05
C ASP A 239 25.21 9.91 -8.02
N THR A 240 26.11 9.74 -8.99
CA THR A 240 26.34 10.74 -10.06
C THR A 240 25.09 10.97 -10.90
N LYS A 241 24.41 9.90 -11.34
CA LYS A 241 23.16 10.01 -12.12
C LYS A 241 22.03 10.65 -11.33
N LEU A 242 21.87 10.28 -10.06
CA LEU A 242 20.87 10.88 -9.19
C LEU A 242 21.15 12.36 -8.92
N ALA A 243 22.42 12.73 -8.71
CA ALA A 243 22.81 14.12 -8.54
C ALA A 243 22.52 14.94 -9.80
N ALA A 244 22.89 14.43 -10.98
CA ALA A 244 22.56 15.07 -12.26
C ALA A 244 21.04 15.25 -12.41
N LYS A 245 20.25 14.21 -12.20
CA LYS A 245 18.78 14.31 -12.28
C LYS A 245 18.20 15.32 -11.30
N SER A 246 18.73 15.37 -10.08
CA SER A 246 18.27 16.32 -9.05
C SER A 246 18.56 17.80 -9.40
N SER A 247 19.47 18.07 -10.33
CA SER A 247 19.77 19.43 -10.79
C SER A 247 18.85 19.93 -11.91
N GLU A 248 18.09 19.03 -12.54
CA GLU A 248 17.13 19.40 -13.59
C GLU A 248 15.92 20.14 -13.00
N PRO A 249 15.27 21.05 -13.73
CA PRO A 249 14.00 21.66 -13.30
C PRO A 249 12.91 20.61 -13.10
N THR A 250 12.06 20.80 -12.08
CA THR A 250 10.86 19.97 -11.91
C THR A 250 9.80 20.42 -12.91
N GLU A 251 9.19 19.50 -13.64
CA GLU A 251 7.95 19.77 -14.34
C GLU A 251 6.79 19.71 -13.33
N SER A 252 6.12 20.85 -13.08
CA SER A 252 4.94 20.94 -12.22
C SER A 252 3.94 21.96 -12.81
N PRO A 253 2.67 21.56 -13.04
CA PRO A 253 2.18 20.17 -12.99
C PRO A 253 2.80 19.36 -14.14
N ARG A 254 2.81 18.02 -14.03
CA ARG A 254 3.26 17.18 -15.16
C ARG A 254 2.37 17.36 -16.37
N ARG A 255 3.00 17.44 -17.55
CA ARG A 255 2.28 17.64 -18.81
C ARG A 255 1.80 16.35 -19.45
N SER A 256 2.34 15.20 -19.04
CA SER A 256 1.92 13.89 -19.53
C SER A 256 1.96 12.88 -18.38
N ILE A 257 0.88 12.12 -18.23
CA ILE A 257 0.75 11.04 -17.26
C ILE A 257 0.21 9.82 -18.01
N ASP A 258 0.90 8.70 -17.89
CA ASP A 258 0.39 7.40 -18.32
C ASP A 258 0.35 6.50 -17.09
N PHE A 259 -0.85 6.23 -16.61
CA PHE A 259 -1.07 5.65 -15.29
C PHE A 259 -2.04 4.48 -15.35
N ARG A 260 -1.61 3.34 -14.81
CA ARG A 260 -2.39 2.12 -14.68
C ARG A 260 -2.55 1.74 -13.21
N THR A 261 -3.74 1.27 -12.86
CA THR A 261 -4.02 0.70 -11.54
C THR A 261 -4.90 -0.54 -11.63
N TYR A 262 -4.78 -1.44 -10.67
CA TYR A 262 -5.63 -2.63 -10.54
C TYR A 262 -6.46 -2.60 -9.25
N THR A 263 -6.24 -1.61 -8.39
CA THR A 263 -6.93 -1.45 -7.11
C THR A 263 -6.83 0.00 -6.67
N LEU A 264 -7.90 0.53 -6.10
CA LEU A 264 -7.95 1.93 -5.66
C LEU A 264 -7.07 2.22 -4.42
N ARG A 265 -6.35 1.22 -3.88
CA ARG A 265 -5.27 1.46 -2.92
C ARG A 265 -4.16 2.32 -3.50
N TYR A 266 -3.86 2.12 -4.79
CA TYR A 266 -2.80 2.79 -5.53
C TYR A 266 -3.43 3.53 -6.69
N ALA A 267 -4.06 4.66 -6.37
CA ALA A 267 -4.99 5.35 -7.26
C ALA A 267 -4.42 6.63 -7.89
N GLN A 268 -3.25 7.11 -7.46
CA GLN A 268 -2.79 8.46 -7.77
C GLN A 268 -1.49 8.49 -8.58
N ALA A 269 -1.44 9.39 -9.55
CA ALA A 269 -0.24 9.85 -10.23
C ALA A 269 -0.34 11.38 -10.45
N ASP A 270 0.53 12.13 -9.76
CA ASP A 270 0.60 13.59 -9.76
C ASP A 270 -0.76 14.21 -9.44
N TRP A 271 -1.27 15.09 -10.31
CA TRP A 271 -2.59 15.72 -10.20
C TRP A 271 -3.76 14.79 -10.53
N LEU A 272 -3.53 13.57 -11.03
CA LEU A 272 -4.58 12.64 -11.43
C LEU A 272 -4.80 11.53 -10.39
N THR A 273 -6.04 11.32 -9.98
CA THR A 273 -6.45 10.16 -9.17
C THR A 273 -7.58 9.40 -9.85
N ILE A 274 -7.41 8.08 -10.01
CA ILE A 274 -8.51 7.18 -10.40
C ILE A 274 -9.30 6.87 -9.14
N THR A 275 -10.54 7.34 -9.03
CA THR A 275 -11.38 7.19 -7.83
C THR A 275 -12.45 6.09 -7.98
N GLY A 276 -12.53 5.45 -9.15
CA GLY A 276 -13.47 4.37 -9.44
C GLY A 276 -13.03 3.54 -10.65
N LEU A 277 -13.19 2.22 -10.56
CA LEU A 277 -12.89 1.27 -11.63
C LEU A 277 -14.17 0.68 -12.22
N VAL A 278 -14.09 0.14 -13.43
CA VAL A 278 -15.15 -0.74 -13.96
C VAL A 278 -15.14 -2.07 -13.21
N GLN A 279 -13.95 -2.56 -12.85
CA GLN A 279 -13.79 -3.79 -12.08
C GLN A 279 -12.42 -3.82 -11.40
N HIS A 280 -12.38 -3.98 -10.09
CA HIS A 280 -11.16 -4.23 -9.33
C HIS A 280 -10.44 -5.47 -9.83
N TRP A 281 -9.10 -5.43 -9.78
CA TRP A 281 -8.16 -6.44 -10.25
C TRP A 281 -8.08 -6.62 -11.77
N SER A 282 -8.91 -5.90 -12.52
CA SER A 282 -8.71 -5.58 -13.94
C SER A 282 -7.98 -4.24 -14.04
N ALA A 283 -7.25 -4.01 -15.14
CA ALA A 283 -6.50 -2.77 -15.30
C ALA A 283 -7.46 -1.59 -15.59
N GLY A 284 -7.44 -0.56 -14.73
CA GLY A 284 -7.83 0.79 -15.10
C GLY A 284 -6.62 1.54 -15.66
N HIS A 285 -6.80 2.32 -16.71
CA HIS A 285 -5.74 3.05 -17.40
C HIS A 285 -6.22 4.44 -17.80
N VAL A 286 -5.36 5.43 -17.58
CA VAL A 286 -5.54 6.80 -18.07
C VAL A 286 -4.25 7.26 -18.73
N ASN A 287 -4.36 7.72 -19.99
CA ASN A 287 -3.34 8.52 -20.64
C ASN A 287 -3.82 9.97 -20.65
N ALA A 288 -3.18 10.83 -19.87
CA ALA A 288 -3.53 12.24 -19.72
C ALA A 288 -2.41 13.13 -20.26
N ARG A 289 -2.78 14.21 -20.97
CA ARG A 289 -1.85 15.20 -21.50
C ARG A 289 -2.40 16.61 -21.34
N MET A 290 -1.53 17.57 -21.04
CA MET A 290 -1.84 18.99 -21.02
C MET A 290 -1.24 19.66 -22.27
N ARG A 291 -2.10 20.25 -23.10
CA ARG A 291 -1.67 21.04 -24.27
C ARG A 291 -1.19 22.43 -23.85
N ASP A 292 -0.42 23.09 -24.72
CA ASP A 292 0.13 24.43 -24.45
C ASP A 292 -0.93 25.52 -24.28
N ASN A 293 -2.12 25.32 -24.86
CA ASN A 293 -3.27 26.21 -24.68
C ASN A 293 -4.06 25.93 -23.40
N GLY A 294 -3.59 25.03 -22.52
CA GLY A 294 -4.24 24.66 -21.26
C GLY A 294 -5.35 23.61 -21.39
N THR A 295 -5.63 23.05 -22.57
CA THR A 295 -6.60 21.96 -22.71
C THR A 295 -6.05 20.65 -22.14
N LEU A 296 -6.82 19.99 -21.27
CA LEU A 296 -6.54 18.64 -20.80
C LEU A 296 -7.08 17.62 -21.81
N VAL A 297 -6.30 16.60 -22.13
CA VAL A 297 -6.64 15.54 -23.08
C VAL A 297 -6.44 14.19 -22.42
N LEU A 298 -7.53 13.46 -22.20
CA LEU A 298 -7.54 12.17 -21.50
C LEU A 298 -8.07 11.07 -22.43
N LYS A 299 -7.45 9.89 -22.34
CA LYS A 299 -8.00 8.63 -22.83
C LYS A 299 -8.08 7.65 -21.68
N THR A 300 -9.23 7.01 -21.51
CA THR A 300 -9.49 6.12 -20.39
C THR A 300 -9.85 4.71 -20.86
N ASP A 301 -9.47 3.71 -20.06
CA ASP A 301 -9.89 2.32 -20.20
C ASP A 301 -10.10 1.72 -18.80
N GLY A 302 -11.20 0.99 -18.59
CA GLY A 302 -11.49 0.36 -17.29
C GLY A 302 -11.75 1.30 -16.10
N VAL A 303 -11.96 2.61 -16.33
CA VAL A 303 -12.17 3.63 -15.28
C VAL A 303 -13.61 4.16 -15.29
N THR A 304 -14.16 4.45 -14.11
CA THR A 304 -15.51 5.03 -13.95
C THR A 304 -15.51 6.39 -13.26
N HIS A 305 -14.52 6.66 -12.40
CA HIS A 305 -14.42 7.95 -11.70
C HIS A 305 -12.97 8.44 -11.67
N LEU A 306 -12.80 9.75 -11.81
CA LEU A 306 -11.52 10.44 -11.77
C LEU A 306 -11.62 11.66 -10.86
N ARG A 307 -10.50 12.01 -10.21
CA ARG A 307 -10.28 13.31 -9.59
C ARG A 307 -9.06 13.95 -10.22
N MET A 308 -9.17 15.23 -10.56
CA MET A 308 -8.05 16.07 -10.94
C MET A 308 -7.84 17.09 -9.83
N ASP A 309 -6.63 17.15 -9.30
CA ASP A 309 -6.26 18.03 -8.19
C ASP A 309 -4.94 18.73 -8.50
N PHE A 310 -5.03 20.01 -8.85
CA PHE A 310 -3.87 20.84 -9.17
C PHE A 310 -3.40 21.71 -8.00
N ALA A 311 -3.84 21.44 -6.75
CA ALA A 311 -3.54 22.25 -5.56
C ALA A 311 -2.05 22.56 -5.39
N ASP A 312 -1.20 21.55 -5.54
CA ASP A 312 0.25 21.67 -5.39
C ASP A 312 0.89 22.57 -6.46
N SER A 313 0.29 22.63 -7.66
CA SER A 313 0.80 23.39 -8.81
C SER A 313 0.13 24.75 -8.99
N GLN A 314 -1.05 24.93 -8.38
CA GLN A 314 -1.93 26.09 -8.53
C GLN A 314 -2.35 26.36 -9.99
N TRP A 315 -2.23 25.36 -10.87
CA TRP A 315 -2.59 25.49 -12.28
C TRP A 315 -4.11 25.48 -12.47
N GLY A 316 -4.62 26.27 -13.41
CA GLY A 316 -6.04 26.28 -13.80
C GLY A 316 -6.96 27.04 -12.85
N ASP A 317 -6.42 27.84 -11.91
CA ASP A 317 -7.19 28.60 -10.93
C ASP A 317 -8.20 29.59 -11.59
N GLN A 318 -9.44 29.59 -11.10
CA GLN A 318 -10.55 30.47 -11.50
C GLN A 318 -10.89 30.52 -13.00
N GLN A 319 -10.57 29.47 -13.77
CA GLN A 319 -10.89 29.38 -15.19
C GLN A 319 -11.66 28.11 -15.50
N GLU A 320 -12.61 28.19 -16.43
CA GLU A 320 -13.15 27.00 -17.07
C GLU A 320 -12.04 26.35 -17.91
N VAL A 321 -11.73 25.09 -17.61
CA VAL A 321 -10.71 24.32 -18.30
C VAL A 321 -11.38 23.42 -19.34
N ALA A 322 -10.93 23.53 -20.60
CA ALA A 322 -11.38 22.62 -21.64
C ALA A 322 -10.80 21.21 -21.41
N LEU A 323 -11.67 20.21 -21.45
CA LEU A 323 -11.35 18.80 -21.28
C LEU A 323 -11.80 18.01 -22.51
N ASP A 324 -10.83 17.39 -23.20
CA ASP A 324 -11.05 16.40 -24.26
C ASP A 324 -10.88 15.00 -23.64
N ILE A 325 -11.96 14.27 -23.39
CA ILE A 325 -11.90 12.92 -22.79
C ILE A 325 -12.65 11.91 -23.66
N ASP A 326 -11.97 10.82 -24.05
CA ASP A 326 -12.54 9.73 -24.86
C ASP A 326 -13.22 10.17 -26.17
N GLY A 327 -12.80 11.31 -26.73
CA GLY A 327 -13.35 11.88 -27.96
C GLY A 327 -14.50 12.86 -27.75
N GLU A 328 -14.93 13.06 -26.51
CA GLU A 328 -15.90 14.08 -26.10
C GLU A 328 -15.17 15.34 -25.59
N ARG A 329 -15.79 16.51 -25.77
CA ARG A 329 -15.28 17.79 -25.25
C ARG A 329 -16.33 18.43 -24.34
N PHE A 330 -15.91 18.82 -23.15
CA PHE A 330 -16.68 19.70 -22.26
C PHE A 330 -15.74 20.59 -21.44
N TYR A 331 -16.31 21.43 -20.58
CA TYR A 331 -15.59 22.34 -19.72
C TYR A 331 -15.80 21.95 -18.27
N VAL A 332 -14.72 21.96 -17.49
CA VAL A 332 -14.77 21.75 -16.04
C VAL A 332 -14.46 23.08 -15.35
N ALA A 333 -15.17 23.32 -14.25
CA ALA A 333 -14.91 24.44 -13.36
C ALA A 333 -14.32 23.93 -12.06
N ASP A 334 -13.55 24.78 -11.38
CA ASP A 334 -13.06 24.50 -10.05
C ASP A 334 -14.22 24.32 -9.05
N ALA A 335 -14.17 23.23 -8.29
CA ALA A 335 -15.20 22.82 -7.35
C ALA A 335 -14.83 23.11 -5.88
N GLU A 336 -13.58 23.48 -5.60
CA GLU A 336 -13.07 23.61 -4.23
C GLU A 336 -12.57 25.04 -3.93
N LYS A 337 -11.99 25.22 -2.73
CA LYS A 337 -11.46 26.53 -2.27
C LYS A 337 -9.94 26.61 -2.32
N GLU A 338 -9.27 25.50 -2.56
CA GLU A 338 -7.81 25.45 -2.62
C GLU A 338 -7.32 26.01 -3.96
N PRO A 339 -6.12 26.61 -4.06
CA PRO A 339 -5.66 27.21 -5.31
C PRO A 339 -5.50 26.19 -6.45
N GLY A 340 -5.90 26.53 -7.67
CA GLY A 340 -5.78 25.66 -8.84
C GLY A 340 -7.03 24.80 -9.08
N LEU A 341 -7.14 24.18 -10.25
CA LEU A 341 -8.32 23.37 -10.60
C LEU A 341 -8.43 22.14 -9.69
N GLN A 342 -9.55 22.00 -8.97
CA GLN A 342 -9.98 20.70 -8.44
C GLN A 342 -11.34 20.32 -9.03
N CYS A 343 -11.44 19.12 -9.60
CA CYS A 343 -12.72 18.58 -10.05
C CYS A 343 -12.76 17.06 -10.05
N ASP A 344 -13.97 16.54 -9.84
CA ASP A 344 -14.28 15.12 -9.91
C ASP A 344 -15.11 14.84 -11.16
N LEU A 345 -14.86 13.70 -11.80
CA LEU A 345 -15.52 13.25 -13.01
C LEU A 345 -16.12 11.87 -12.79
N VAL A 346 -17.30 11.65 -13.35
CA VAL A 346 -17.97 10.34 -13.37
C VAL A 346 -18.34 9.95 -14.81
N ARG A 347 -18.24 8.66 -15.10
CA ARG A 347 -18.69 8.06 -16.35
C ARG A 347 -19.87 7.14 -16.11
N GLU A 348 -21.06 7.61 -16.46
CA GLU A 348 -22.24 6.75 -16.64
C GLU A 348 -22.32 6.31 -18.10
N GLN A 349 -23.08 7.03 -18.94
CA GLN A 349 -23.08 6.86 -20.39
C GLN A 349 -22.03 7.76 -21.07
N GLN A 350 -21.81 8.94 -20.50
CA GLN A 350 -20.87 9.96 -20.95
C GLN A 350 -20.13 10.52 -19.74
N TRP A 351 -19.01 11.19 -19.97
CA TRP A 351 -18.27 11.85 -18.90
C TRP A 351 -18.95 13.16 -18.49
N THR A 352 -19.13 13.35 -17.18
CA THR A 352 -19.65 14.61 -16.61
C THR A 352 -18.83 15.02 -15.39
N GLN A 353 -18.80 16.32 -15.11
CA GLN A 353 -18.30 16.81 -13.83
C GLN A 353 -19.30 16.45 -12.74
N TRP A 354 -18.81 15.79 -11.71
CA TRP A 354 -19.59 15.37 -10.56
C TRP A 354 -19.51 16.42 -9.45
N VAL A 355 -20.66 16.77 -8.86
CA VAL A 355 -20.80 17.82 -7.82
C VAL A 355 -21.52 17.25 -6.59
N GLY A 356 -21.39 15.94 -6.35
CA GLY A 356 -22.08 15.21 -5.28
C GLY A 356 -21.23 15.01 -4.03
N ASP A 357 -21.83 14.40 -3.00
CA ASP A 357 -21.12 13.88 -1.83
C ASP A 357 -21.08 12.34 -1.87
N ASP A 358 -19.88 11.80 -1.98
CA ASP A 358 -19.58 10.37 -2.10
C ASP A 358 -19.78 9.67 -0.75
N SER A 359 -19.87 10.40 0.36
CA SER A 359 -19.84 9.84 1.70
C SER A 359 -20.95 8.81 1.96
N THR A 360 -22.04 8.88 1.20
CA THR A 360 -23.24 8.03 1.36
C THR A 360 -23.40 6.93 0.31
N GLU A 361 -22.72 7.01 -0.84
CA GLU A 361 -22.83 5.99 -1.87
C GLU A 361 -22.01 4.75 -1.51
N LEU A 362 -22.66 3.58 -1.58
CA LEU A 362 -22.00 2.31 -1.35
C LEU A 362 -21.24 1.89 -2.62
N ARG A 363 -20.01 2.38 -2.75
CA ARG A 363 -19.11 2.04 -3.86
C ARG A 363 -17.69 1.75 -3.39
N LYS A 364 -16.93 1.02 -4.20
CA LYS A 364 -15.48 0.92 -4.02
C LYS A 364 -14.84 2.27 -4.37
N ARG A 365 -13.97 2.74 -3.49
CA ARG A 365 -13.27 4.03 -3.58
C ARG A 365 -11.90 3.92 -2.90
N PRO A 366 -10.96 4.84 -3.13
CA PRO A 366 -9.68 4.84 -2.40
C PRO A 366 -9.88 4.79 -0.88
N GLY A 367 -9.17 3.89 -0.20
CA GLY A 367 -9.32 3.58 1.23
C GLY A 367 -10.49 2.63 1.58
N LEU A 368 -11.31 2.25 0.60
CA LEU A 368 -12.46 1.35 0.71
C LEU A 368 -12.64 0.54 -0.60
N GLN A 369 -11.74 -0.41 -0.84
CA GLN A 369 -11.72 -1.25 -2.04
C GLN A 369 -11.52 -2.76 -1.81
N GLY A 370 -11.10 -3.17 -0.61
CA GLY A 370 -10.62 -4.51 -0.33
C GLY A 370 -9.22 -4.79 -0.89
N PRO A 371 -8.63 -5.98 -0.65
CA PRO A 371 -9.20 -7.12 0.05
C PRO A 371 -9.18 -6.91 1.57
N ILE A 372 -9.50 -7.94 2.37
CA ILE A 372 -9.54 -7.86 3.84
C ILE A 372 -8.31 -7.17 4.44
N ASP A 373 -7.11 -7.46 3.92
CA ASP A 373 -5.85 -6.89 4.43
C ASP A 373 -5.74 -5.36 4.31
N ASP A 374 -6.51 -4.74 3.41
CA ASP A 374 -6.47 -3.29 3.19
C ASP A 374 -6.88 -2.49 4.43
N ALA A 375 -7.84 -3.03 5.21
CA ALA A 375 -8.32 -2.43 6.44
C ALA A 375 -7.26 -2.29 7.55
N PHE A 376 -6.10 -2.93 7.41
CA PHE A 376 -5.01 -2.87 8.38
C PHE A 376 -3.91 -1.87 8.00
N GLN A 377 -4.11 -1.08 6.95
CA GLN A 377 -3.17 -0.02 6.55
C GLN A 377 -3.55 1.37 7.08
N GLU A 378 -4.73 1.47 7.71
CA GLU A 378 -5.28 2.66 8.34
C GLU A 378 -5.72 2.37 9.77
N ARG A 379 -6.20 3.39 10.48
CA ARG A 379 -6.56 3.30 11.89
C ARG A 379 -7.67 2.26 12.12
N PHE A 380 -7.41 1.26 12.97
CA PHE A 380 -8.38 0.20 13.30
C PHE A 380 -8.46 -0.15 14.80
N VAL A 381 -9.57 -0.73 15.23
CA VAL A 381 -9.77 -1.26 16.59
C VAL A 381 -10.43 -2.63 16.56
N PHE A 382 -9.98 -3.54 17.42
CA PHE A 382 -10.59 -4.86 17.58
C PHE A 382 -11.80 -4.75 18.51
N VAL A 383 -12.95 -5.22 18.04
CA VAL A 383 -14.21 -5.23 18.79
C VAL A 383 -14.55 -6.68 19.16
N VAL A 384 -14.37 -7.02 20.43
CA VAL A 384 -14.55 -8.38 20.94
C VAL A 384 -15.97 -8.60 21.47
N PRO A 385 -16.54 -9.82 21.35
CA PRO A 385 -17.93 -10.07 21.69
C PRO A 385 -18.20 -10.03 23.20
N SER A 386 -19.40 -9.63 23.60
CA SER A 386 -19.87 -9.63 25.00
C SER A 386 -20.55 -10.92 25.42
N ARG A 387 -20.97 -11.75 24.45
CA ARG A 387 -21.70 -12.99 24.68
C ARG A 387 -21.00 -14.16 23.97
N PRO A 388 -21.28 -15.40 24.36
CA PRO A 388 -20.83 -16.56 23.60
C PRO A 388 -21.49 -16.61 22.21
N ALA A 389 -20.76 -17.14 21.23
CA ALA A 389 -21.29 -17.48 19.90
C ALA A 389 -22.34 -18.57 20.00
N ALA A 390 -23.18 -18.68 18.97
CA ALA A 390 -24.27 -19.66 18.93
C ALA A 390 -23.75 -21.11 19.01
N HIS A 391 -22.55 -21.36 18.47
CA HIS A 391 -21.96 -22.69 18.36
C HIS A 391 -20.56 -22.78 18.96
N GLY A 392 -20.32 -23.83 19.74
CA GLY A 392 -19.09 -23.99 20.52
C GLY A 392 -17.83 -24.23 19.67
N VAL A 393 -17.95 -24.87 18.50
CA VAL A 393 -16.82 -25.07 17.57
C VAL A 393 -16.36 -23.72 17.02
N VAL A 394 -17.29 -22.94 16.48
CA VAL A 394 -17.01 -21.61 15.94
C VAL A 394 -16.50 -20.66 17.04
N GLN A 395 -17.06 -20.71 18.25
CA GLN A 395 -16.55 -19.95 19.41
C GLN A 395 -15.06 -20.22 19.68
N ARG A 396 -14.66 -21.51 19.69
CA ARG A 396 -13.25 -21.89 19.92
C ARG A 396 -12.35 -21.40 18.80
N TRP A 397 -12.83 -21.48 17.55
CA TRP A 397 -12.12 -20.94 16.40
C TRP A 397 -11.94 -19.41 16.52
N MET A 398 -13.00 -18.65 16.80
CA MET A 398 -12.94 -17.18 16.96
C MET A 398 -11.97 -16.76 18.07
N ASN A 399 -12.01 -17.44 19.22
CA ASN A 399 -11.10 -17.13 20.33
C ASN A 399 -9.63 -17.32 19.94
N ARG A 400 -9.34 -18.39 19.19
CA ARG A 400 -8.00 -18.63 18.68
C ARG A 400 -7.61 -17.59 17.63
N GLU A 401 -8.48 -17.25 16.68
CA GLU A 401 -8.16 -16.28 15.65
C GLU A 401 -8.00 -14.86 16.20
N LEU A 402 -8.76 -14.48 17.22
CA LEU A 402 -8.57 -13.23 17.95
C LEU A 402 -7.18 -13.17 18.59
N ALA A 403 -6.83 -14.20 19.37
CA ALA A 403 -5.52 -14.29 20.03
C ALA A 403 -4.37 -14.34 19.03
N TYR A 404 -4.57 -15.08 17.93
CA TYR A 404 -3.62 -15.19 16.83
C TYR A 404 -3.40 -13.85 16.15
N ALA A 405 -4.46 -13.15 15.74
CA ALA A 405 -4.35 -11.86 15.08
C ALA A 405 -3.65 -10.81 15.96
N GLN A 406 -3.95 -10.79 17.26
CA GLN A 406 -3.26 -9.95 18.25
C GLN A 406 -1.76 -10.25 18.33
N ASP A 407 -1.39 -11.52 18.49
CA ASP A 407 0.02 -11.93 18.58
C ASP A 407 0.75 -11.69 17.25
N ARG A 408 0.09 -11.96 16.12
CA ARG A 408 0.65 -11.81 14.79
C ARG A 408 0.95 -10.35 14.47
N TRP A 409 0.01 -9.44 14.74
CA TRP A 409 0.24 -8.00 14.59
C TRP A 409 1.43 -7.53 15.42
N ARG A 410 1.47 -7.94 16.70
CA ARG A 410 2.58 -7.58 17.60
C ARG A 410 3.93 -8.08 17.14
N ARG A 411 4.02 -9.34 16.70
CA ARG A 411 5.30 -9.93 16.29
C ARG A 411 5.80 -9.40 14.97
N LEU A 412 4.90 -9.27 13.99
CA LEU A 412 5.26 -8.94 12.62
C LEU A 412 5.21 -7.45 12.34
N MET A 413 4.14 -6.78 12.74
CA MET A 413 3.93 -5.34 12.54
C MET A 413 4.40 -4.52 13.73
N ARG A 414 5.03 -5.12 14.75
CA ARG A 414 5.79 -4.37 15.78
C ARG A 414 4.98 -3.29 16.50
N GLY A 415 3.67 -3.51 16.65
CA GLY A 415 2.74 -2.63 17.34
C GLY A 415 1.68 -3.41 18.10
N ASN A 416 0.88 -2.77 18.94
CA ASN A 416 -0.15 -3.46 19.72
C ASN A 416 -1.52 -3.09 19.19
N VAL A 417 -2.36 -4.09 18.94
CA VAL A 417 -3.75 -3.80 18.55
C VAL A 417 -4.52 -3.23 19.74
N ARG A 418 -5.37 -2.24 19.46
CA ARG A 418 -6.31 -1.69 20.43
C ARG A 418 -7.55 -2.57 20.46
N VAL A 419 -8.06 -2.86 21.65
CA VAL A 419 -9.17 -3.80 21.86
C VAL A 419 -10.24 -3.13 22.70
N VAL A 420 -11.49 -3.23 22.28
CA VAL A 420 -12.68 -2.78 23.00
C VAL A 420 -13.72 -3.89 23.00
N LYS A 421 -14.49 -4.02 24.08
CA LYS A 421 -15.64 -4.91 24.10
C LYS A 421 -16.78 -4.26 23.32
N ASP A 422 -17.56 -5.04 22.58
CA ASP A 422 -18.71 -4.57 21.80
C ASP A 422 -19.74 -3.71 22.58
N VAL A 423 -19.87 -3.91 23.89
CA VAL A 423 -20.74 -3.11 24.78
C VAL A 423 -20.13 -1.77 25.20
N ASP A 424 -18.81 -1.63 25.06
CA ASP A 424 -18.04 -0.44 25.42
C ASP A 424 -17.59 0.35 24.17
N LEU A 425 -17.94 -0.11 22.97
CA LEU A 425 -17.64 0.56 21.71
C LEU A 425 -18.35 1.92 21.62
N THR A 426 -17.58 2.99 21.42
CA THR A 426 -18.10 4.37 21.39
C THR A 426 -18.37 4.86 19.97
N ASP A 427 -19.21 5.89 19.83
CA ASP A 427 -19.47 6.54 18.54
C ASP A 427 -18.19 7.19 17.96
N GLU A 428 -17.31 7.73 18.80
CA GLU A 428 -16.00 8.23 18.37
C GLU A 428 -15.13 7.12 17.76
N GLN A 429 -15.13 5.93 18.36
CA GLN A 429 -14.40 4.79 17.82
C GLN A 429 -14.98 4.35 16.46
N ILE A 430 -16.30 4.36 16.30
CA ILE A 430 -16.98 4.08 15.02
C ILE A 430 -16.64 5.13 13.96
N ALA A 431 -16.55 6.40 14.34
CA ALA A 431 -16.24 7.51 13.41
C ALA A 431 -14.79 7.47 12.92
N THR A 432 -13.85 7.12 13.81
CA THR A 432 -12.40 7.31 13.59
C THR A 432 -11.62 6.04 13.26
N ASN A 433 -12.23 4.85 13.34
CA ASN A 433 -11.53 3.58 13.13
C ASN A 433 -12.30 2.67 12.16
N HIS A 434 -11.54 1.88 11.41
CA HIS A 434 -12.05 0.60 10.94
C HIS A 434 -12.34 -0.31 12.15
N LEU A 435 -13.43 -1.07 12.08
CA LEU A 435 -13.84 -1.96 13.16
C LEU A 435 -13.54 -3.40 12.77
N VAL A 436 -12.67 -4.06 13.53
CA VAL A 436 -12.36 -5.48 13.35
C VAL A 436 -13.14 -6.27 14.38
N CYS A 437 -14.35 -6.68 14.01
CA CYS A 437 -15.29 -7.35 14.89
C CYS A 437 -15.06 -8.87 14.88
N PHE A 438 -14.84 -9.44 16.07
CA PHE A 438 -14.86 -10.89 16.26
C PHE A 438 -16.21 -11.31 16.84
N GLY A 439 -16.78 -12.40 16.32
CA GLY A 439 -18.10 -12.89 16.69
C GLY A 439 -18.94 -13.37 15.52
N ASP A 440 -20.10 -13.91 15.87
CA ASP A 440 -21.28 -14.05 15.01
C ASP A 440 -22.31 -12.96 15.39
N PHE A 441 -23.48 -12.98 14.75
CA PHE A 441 -24.53 -11.99 15.01
C PHE A 441 -25.27 -12.21 16.35
N VAL A 442 -24.90 -13.24 17.13
CA VAL A 442 -25.45 -13.51 18.46
C VAL A 442 -24.50 -13.03 19.57
N SER A 443 -23.20 -13.25 19.37
CA SER A 443 -22.14 -12.99 20.34
C SER A 443 -21.69 -11.53 20.37
N ASN A 444 -21.63 -10.87 19.21
CA ASN A 444 -21.18 -9.49 19.08
C ASN A 444 -22.37 -8.53 18.88
N ARG A 445 -22.63 -7.68 19.88
CA ARG A 445 -23.72 -6.70 19.89
C ARG A 445 -23.64 -5.71 18.73
N TYR A 446 -22.44 -5.32 18.33
CA TYR A 446 -22.29 -4.39 17.21
C TYR A 446 -22.66 -5.06 15.89
N LEU A 447 -22.14 -6.28 15.64
CA LEU A 447 -22.50 -7.05 14.46
C LEU A 447 -24.01 -7.32 14.41
N ASN A 448 -24.63 -7.69 15.53
CA ASN A 448 -26.08 -7.83 15.63
C ASN A 448 -26.84 -6.55 15.21
N LYS A 449 -26.37 -5.39 15.69
CA LYS A 449 -26.98 -4.08 15.40
C LYS A 449 -26.92 -3.70 13.92
N VAL A 450 -25.87 -4.12 13.20
CA VAL A 450 -25.65 -3.76 11.78
C VAL A 450 -25.98 -4.89 10.81
N ALA A 451 -26.39 -6.07 11.30
CA ALA A 451 -26.62 -7.28 10.50
C ALA A 451 -27.49 -7.05 9.26
N GLY A 452 -28.54 -6.23 9.36
CA GLY A 452 -29.44 -5.94 8.24
C GLY A 452 -28.82 -5.16 7.07
N GLY A 453 -27.64 -4.56 7.25
CA GLY A 453 -26.88 -3.88 6.19
C GLY A 453 -25.65 -4.65 5.71
N LEU A 454 -25.46 -5.90 6.17
CA LEU A 454 -24.33 -6.74 5.78
C LEU A 454 -24.74 -7.73 4.68
N PRO A 455 -23.81 -8.15 3.81
CA PRO A 455 -24.11 -9.03 2.67
C PRO A 455 -24.35 -10.50 3.07
N LEU A 456 -24.52 -10.79 4.36
CA LEU A 456 -24.68 -12.15 4.89
C LEU A 456 -25.78 -12.24 5.94
N GLN A 457 -26.31 -13.44 6.14
CA GLN A 457 -27.19 -13.78 7.24
C GLN A 457 -26.50 -14.84 8.10
N TRP A 458 -26.40 -14.60 9.41
CA TRP A 458 -25.81 -15.56 10.33
C TRP A 458 -26.74 -15.75 11.52
N THR A 459 -27.48 -16.86 11.49
CA THR A 459 -28.40 -17.26 12.56
C THR A 459 -27.86 -18.51 13.27
N ARG A 460 -28.63 -19.01 14.24
CA ARG A 460 -28.31 -20.29 14.88
C ARG A 460 -28.38 -21.47 13.89
N ASP A 461 -29.26 -21.40 12.90
CA ASP A 461 -29.60 -22.54 12.06
C ASP A 461 -29.02 -22.44 10.64
N GLU A 462 -28.64 -21.22 10.21
CA GLU A 462 -28.10 -20.99 8.87
C GLU A 462 -27.04 -19.87 8.84
N LEU A 463 -25.94 -20.13 8.11
CA LEU A 463 -25.01 -19.11 7.62
C LEU A 463 -25.19 -18.98 6.11
N LYS A 464 -25.66 -17.83 5.63
CA LYS A 464 -25.97 -17.60 4.22
C LYS A 464 -25.23 -16.39 3.66
N LEU A 465 -24.66 -16.55 2.46
CA LEU A 465 -23.98 -15.51 1.70
C LEU A 465 -24.43 -15.57 0.23
N GLY A 466 -25.28 -14.63 -0.18
CA GLY A 466 -25.99 -14.71 -1.47
C GLY A 466 -26.86 -15.97 -1.53
N ASP A 467 -26.72 -16.75 -2.59
CA ASP A 467 -27.46 -18.01 -2.78
C ASP A 467 -26.80 -19.23 -2.11
N ARG A 468 -25.66 -19.04 -1.44
CA ARG A 468 -24.92 -20.11 -0.78
C ARG A 468 -25.26 -20.20 0.70
N SER A 469 -25.64 -21.39 1.16
CA SER A 469 -25.89 -21.69 2.57
C SER A 469 -24.83 -22.68 3.10
N PHE A 470 -24.42 -22.45 4.34
CA PHE A 470 -23.42 -23.21 5.07
C PHE A 470 -23.93 -23.53 6.48
N ASP A 471 -23.37 -24.58 7.08
CA ASP A 471 -23.70 -24.97 8.45
C ASP A 471 -23.01 -24.01 9.45
N PRO A 472 -23.76 -23.18 10.21
CA PRO A 472 -23.18 -22.22 11.15
C PRO A 472 -22.52 -22.89 12.35
N ALA A 473 -22.69 -24.20 12.57
CA ALA A 473 -22.00 -24.93 13.62
C ALA A 473 -20.55 -25.28 13.26
N THR A 474 -20.24 -25.35 11.96
CA THR A 474 -18.96 -25.82 11.43
C THR A 474 -18.29 -24.80 10.51
N HIS A 475 -18.98 -23.74 10.11
CA HIS A 475 -18.46 -22.70 9.22
C HIS A 475 -18.47 -21.31 9.86
N ALA A 476 -17.50 -20.49 9.46
CA ALA A 476 -17.35 -19.10 9.88
C ALA A 476 -17.12 -18.18 8.68
N ALA A 477 -17.78 -17.02 8.66
CA ALA A 477 -17.51 -15.98 7.66
C ALA A 477 -16.36 -15.07 8.10
N VAL A 478 -15.49 -14.73 7.16
CA VAL A 478 -14.47 -13.68 7.25
C VAL A 478 -14.62 -12.72 6.07
N PHE A 479 -14.66 -11.41 6.29
CA PHE A 479 -14.80 -10.44 5.21
C PHE A 479 -14.50 -9.01 5.65
N CYS A 480 -14.30 -8.11 4.68
CA CYS A 480 -14.35 -6.66 4.86
C CYS A 480 -15.51 -6.06 4.07
N PHE A 481 -16.17 -5.04 4.64
CA PHE A 481 -17.30 -4.34 4.02
C PHE A 481 -17.38 -2.89 4.54
N PRO A 482 -17.94 -1.92 3.80
CA PRO A 482 -18.21 -0.59 4.35
C PRO A 482 -19.12 -0.68 5.56
N ASN A 483 -18.72 -0.07 6.67
CA ASN A 483 -19.46 -0.17 7.92
C ASN A 483 -20.84 0.50 7.77
N PRO A 484 -21.98 -0.19 7.99
CA PRO A 484 -23.31 0.39 7.82
C PRO A 484 -23.62 1.59 8.74
N LYS A 485 -22.81 1.85 9.78
CA LYS A 485 -22.91 3.05 10.62
C LYS A 485 -21.88 4.12 10.29
N ASN A 486 -20.91 3.82 9.43
CA ASN A 486 -19.93 4.75 8.88
C ASN A 486 -19.40 4.22 7.54
N PRO A 487 -20.08 4.50 6.41
CA PRO A 487 -19.69 3.97 5.10
C PRO A 487 -18.32 4.43 4.60
N ALA A 488 -17.65 5.36 5.31
CA ALA A 488 -16.27 5.79 5.07
C ALA A 488 -15.22 4.90 5.77
N ARG A 489 -15.62 3.87 6.53
CA ARG A 489 -14.70 2.97 7.23
C ARG A 489 -15.10 1.51 7.02
N TYR A 490 -14.12 0.61 7.00
CA TYR A 490 -14.38 -0.83 7.01
C TYR A 490 -14.99 -1.31 8.33
N LEU A 491 -15.89 -2.28 8.19
CA LEU A 491 -16.14 -3.35 9.14
C LEU A 491 -15.46 -4.61 8.61
N VAL A 492 -14.53 -5.16 9.38
CA VAL A 492 -13.92 -6.48 9.15
C VAL A 492 -14.55 -7.46 10.12
N VAL A 493 -14.89 -8.66 9.65
CA VAL A 493 -15.44 -9.73 10.49
C VAL A 493 -14.47 -10.89 10.58
N ASN A 494 -14.14 -11.29 11.81
CA ASN A 494 -13.39 -12.50 12.18
C ASN A 494 -12.02 -12.68 11.50
N SER A 495 -11.38 -11.61 11.02
CA SER A 495 -10.07 -11.70 10.35
C SER A 495 -9.06 -10.71 10.91
N GLY A 496 -7.79 -11.12 10.91
CA GLY A 496 -6.64 -10.22 10.90
C GLY A 496 -6.05 -10.12 9.50
N MET A 497 -4.74 -9.87 9.41
CA MET A 497 -3.98 -10.10 8.17
C MET A 497 -4.11 -11.56 7.72
N THR A 498 -4.25 -11.76 6.41
CA THR A 498 -4.69 -13.05 5.85
C THR A 498 -3.54 -14.02 5.63
N PHE A 499 -2.30 -13.52 5.50
CA PHE A 499 -1.11 -14.38 5.44
C PHE A 499 -0.67 -14.84 6.84
N ARG A 500 -0.19 -16.08 6.90
CA ARG A 500 0.09 -16.79 8.16
C ARG A 500 1.54 -17.25 8.27
N GLU A 501 1.85 -18.18 9.16
CA GLU A 501 3.23 -18.60 9.48
C GLU A 501 4.00 -19.13 8.29
N PHE A 502 3.31 -19.68 7.29
CA PHE A 502 3.89 -20.07 6.01
C PHE A 502 4.71 -18.95 5.34
N SER A 503 4.35 -17.68 5.58
CA SER A 503 5.08 -16.54 5.03
C SER A 503 6.33 -16.13 5.83
N ASN A 504 6.56 -16.67 7.03
CA ASN A 504 7.69 -16.28 7.88
C ASN A 504 9.05 -16.60 7.25
N VAL A 505 9.09 -17.60 6.37
CA VAL A 505 10.33 -17.99 5.69
C VAL A 505 10.78 -16.98 4.64
N SER A 506 9.86 -16.18 4.10
CA SER A 506 10.17 -15.16 3.08
C SER A 506 9.14 -14.04 3.06
N ASN A 507 9.59 -12.80 3.20
CA ASN A 507 8.74 -11.60 3.08
C ASN A 507 8.07 -11.44 1.71
N SER A 508 8.58 -12.09 0.65
CA SER A 508 7.87 -12.14 -0.63
C SER A 508 6.56 -12.94 -0.56
N ARG A 509 6.39 -13.82 0.45
CA ARG A 509 5.16 -14.59 0.70
C ARG A 509 4.15 -13.84 1.57
N GLN A 510 4.52 -12.67 2.10
CA GLN A 510 3.60 -11.81 2.83
C GLN A 510 2.78 -11.03 1.80
N ILE A 511 1.71 -11.69 1.35
CA ILE A 511 0.77 -11.22 0.32
C ILE A 511 -0.66 -11.37 0.85
N ALA A 512 -1.62 -10.67 0.26
CA ALA A 512 -3.03 -10.89 0.58
C ALA A 512 -3.45 -12.30 0.10
N MET A 513 -3.88 -13.14 1.04
CA MET A 513 -4.21 -14.55 0.83
C MET A 513 -5.72 -14.81 0.71
N LEU A 514 -6.55 -13.87 1.16
CA LEU A 514 -8.00 -13.91 0.99
C LEU A 514 -8.48 -12.64 0.25
N PRO A 515 -9.55 -12.75 -0.56
CA PRO A 515 -10.18 -11.60 -1.21
C PRO A 515 -11.05 -10.80 -0.22
N ASP A 516 -12.08 -10.11 -0.68
CA ASP A 516 -12.95 -9.29 0.18
C ASP A 516 -13.74 -10.14 1.19
N TRP A 517 -14.07 -11.38 0.84
CA TRP A 517 -14.80 -12.31 1.71
C TRP A 517 -14.39 -13.77 1.48
N ALA A 518 -14.51 -14.58 2.54
CA ALA A 518 -14.44 -16.04 2.50
C ALA A 518 -15.33 -16.68 3.56
N VAL A 519 -15.78 -17.90 3.29
CA VAL A 519 -16.41 -18.78 4.28
C VAL A 519 -15.45 -19.94 4.54
N LEU A 520 -15.07 -20.08 5.80
CA LEU A 520 -14.12 -21.09 6.26
C LEU A 520 -14.86 -22.20 6.96
N LYS A 521 -14.51 -23.45 6.66
CA LYS A 521 -14.84 -24.60 7.49
C LYS A 521 -13.83 -24.70 8.63
N VAL A 522 -14.31 -24.78 9.86
CA VAL A 522 -13.51 -24.54 11.08
C VAL A 522 -13.55 -25.68 12.09
N ASP A 523 -14.24 -26.77 11.75
CA ASP A 523 -14.32 -28.03 12.50
C ASP A 523 -13.27 -29.07 12.05
N ASP A 524 -12.26 -28.63 11.29
CA ASP A 524 -11.23 -29.50 10.72
C ASP A 524 -9.96 -29.62 11.58
N ASP A 525 -9.12 -30.60 11.26
CA ASP A 525 -7.76 -30.76 11.83
C ASP A 525 -6.67 -30.30 10.85
N GLN A 526 -7.01 -29.44 9.88
CA GLN A 526 -6.07 -29.00 8.85
C GLN A 526 -4.93 -28.15 9.42
N ASP A 527 -3.80 -28.16 8.72
CA ASP A 527 -2.69 -27.25 9.01
C ASP A 527 -3.13 -25.80 8.76
N ARG A 528 -3.11 -25.00 9.83
CA ARG A 528 -3.52 -23.59 9.82
C ARG A 528 -2.35 -22.63 9.57
N SER A 529 -1.19 -23.14 9.16
CA SER A 529 -0.02 -22.32 8.84
C SER A 529 -0.20 -21.47 7.58
N ILE A 530 -1.18 -21.79 6.73
CA ILE A 530 -1.51 -21.05 5.49
C ILE A 530 -2.84 -20.31 5.62
N PHE A 531 -3.91 -21.01 6.03
CA PHE A 531 -5.27 -20.45 6.16
C PHE A 531 -5.86 -20.72 7.54
N ALA A 532 -6.81 -19.89 7.99
CA ALA A 532 -7.44 -20.04 9.31
C ALA A 532 -8.42 -21.23 9.41
N GLY A 533 -8.71 -21.88 8.29
CA GLY A 533 -9.56 -23.05 8.11
C GLY A 533 -9.63 -23.39 6.62
N GLU A 534 -10.23 -24.53 6.27
CA GLU A 534 -10.50 -24.88 4.87
C GLU A 534 -11.41 -23.84 4.22
N ILE A 535 -11.04 -23.33 3.04
CA ILE A 535 -11.82 -22.33 2.32
C ILE A 535 -12.95 -23.04 1.57
N ALA A 536 -14.17 -22.94 2.08
CA ALA A 536 -15.37 -23.49 1.45
C ALA A 536 -15.88 -22.60 0.30
N ALA A 537 -15.70 -21.28 0.43
CA ALA A 537 -15.99 -20.31 -0.63
C ALA A 537 -15.17 -19.03 -0.42
N GLU A 538 -14.82 -18.34 -1.49
CA GLU A 538 -14.15 -17.02 -1.45
C GLU A 538 -14.54 -16.19 -2.67
N GLY A 539 -14.40 -14.86 -2.58
CA GLY A 539 -14.60 -13.97 -3.72
C GLY A 539 -14.50 -12.49 -3.37
N PHE A 540 -14.73 -11.67 -4.39
CA PHE A 540 -14.78 -10.21 -4.25
C PHE A 540 -16.24 -9.74 -4.26
N PHE A 541 -16.49 -8.61 -3.63
CA PHE A 541 -17.67 -7.82 -3.95
C PHE A 541 -17.41 -7.01 -5.22
N ASP A 542 -18.46 -6.65 -5.95
CA ASP A 542 -18.37 -5.76 -7.09
C ASP A 542 -18.11 -4.29 -6.68
N GLU A 543 -18.12 -3.39 -7.65
CA GLU A 543 -17.84 -1.96 -7.44
C GLU A 543 -18.90 -1.26 -6.59
N SER A 544 -20.08 -1.85 -6.41
CA SER A 544 -21.15 -1.37 -5.52
C SER A 544 -21.25 -2.20 -4.23
N TRP A 545 -20.20 -2.95 -3.90
CA TRP A 545 -20.13 -3.85 -2.75
C TRP A 545 -21.19 -4.97 -2.76
N GLN A 546 -21.73 -5.35 -3.91
CA GLN A 546 -22.68 -6.46 -4.03
C GLN A 546 -21.96 -7.77 -4.32
N LEU A 547 -22.60 -8.88 -3.97
CA LEU A 547 -22.12 -10.20 -4.41
C LEU A 547 -22.38 -10.31 -5.92
N PRO A 548 -21.38 -10.68 -6.73
CA PRO A 548 -21.61 -10.89 -8.16
C PRO A 548 -22.70 -11.95 -8.39
N THR A 549 -23.64 -11.64 -9.28
CA THR A 549 -24.63 -12.62 -9.74
C THR A 549 -23.90 -13.75 -10.50
N PRO A 550 -24.25 -15.03 -10.27
CA PRO A 550 -23.59 -16.18 -10.91
C PRO A 550 -23.53 -16.15 -12.43
#